data_AF-A0A920FV37-F1
#
_entry.id   AF-A0A920FV37-F1
#
_cell.length_a   1.000
_cell.length_b   1.000
_cell.length_c   1.000
_cell.angle_alpha   90.00
_cell.angle_beta   90.00
_cell.angle_gamma   90.00
#
_symmetry.space_group_name_H-M   'P 1'
#
loop_
_entity.id
_entity.type
_entity.pdbx_description
1 polymer ?
#
loop_
_entity_poly.entity_id
_entity_poly.type
_entity_poly.pdbx_seq_one_letter_code
_entity_poly.pdbx_strand_id
1 'polypeptide(L)'
;MTGWRVGYAAGPTNIINAMNKVQSQNVSSTASISMAASVEALTGDQSFITSHNESFLRRRDLVVKHLKKLRVYLVEYQRVLLCFCILKEF
;
A
#
# COMPACT_ATOMS: atom_id res chain seq x y z
N MET A 1 -2.03 -4.46 -8.76
CA MET A 1 -0.93 -5.44 -8.84
C MET A 1 -0.79 -6.34 -7.59
N THR A 2 -1.86 -6.58 -6.81
CA THR A 2 -1.76 -7.31 -5.52
C THR A 2 -1.29 -8.77 -5.67
N GLY A 3 -1.67 -9.44 -6.76
CA GLY A 3 -1.27 -10.81 -7.09
C GLY A 3 0.12 -10.97 -7.70
N TRP A 4 0.83 -9.88 -8.04
CA TRP A 4 2.11 -9.95 -8.77
C TRP A 4 3.31 -10.25 -7.87
N ARG A 5 3.12 -10.10 -6.55
CA ARG A 5 4.06 -10.45 -5.48
C ARG A 5 5.44 -9.81 -5.62
N VAL A 6 5.47 -8.51 -5.96
CA VAL A 6 6.71 -7.71 -6.02
C VAL A 6 6.66 -6.56 -5.02
N GLY A 7 7.79 -6.31 -4.38
CA GLY A 7 8.03 -5.16 -3.53
C GLY A 7 9.53 -4.90 -3.43
N TYR A 8 9.88 -3.71 -2.96
CA TYR A 8 11.27 -3.32 -2.70
C TYR A 8 11.36 -2.59 -1.35
N ALA A 9 12.53 -2.62 -0.74
CA ALA A 9 12.85 -1.87 0.47
C ALA A 9 14.09 -1.00 0.23
N ALA A 10 14.07 0.22 0.73
CA ALA A 10 15.19 1.15 0.69
C ALA A 10 15.48 1.67 2.10
N GLY A 11 16.76 1.80 2.46
CA GLY A 11 17.16 2.20 3.80
C GLY A 11 18.68 2.18 3.98
N PRO A 12 19.16 2.37 5.22
CA PRO A 12 20.59 2.34 5.55
C PRO A 12 21.28 1.04 5.10
N THR A 13 22.48 1.15 4.56
CA THR A 13 23.22 0.04 3.95
C THR A 13 23.41 -1.15 4.89
N ASN A 14 23.68 -0.89 6.17
CA ASN A 14 23.83 -1.93 7.20
C ASN A 14 22.56 -2.76 7.38
N ILE A 15 21.39 -2.13 7.35
CA ILE A 15 20.09 -2.80 7.52
C ILE A 15 19.75 -3.58 6.25
N ILE A 16 19.89 -2.97 5.06
CA ILE A 16 19.59 -3.63 3.79
C ILE A 16 20.48 -4.87 3.58
N ASN A 17 21.75 -4.80 3.95
CA ASN A 17 22.65 -5.96 3.87
C ASN A 17 22.22 -7.08 4.81
N ALA A 18 21.75 -6.77 6.02
CA ALA A 18 21.19 -7.76 6.92
C ALA A 18 19.89 -8.38 6.37
N MET A 19 19.01 -7.56 5.80
CA MET A 19 17.77 -8.03 5.15
C MET A 19 18.06 -8.96 3.96
N ASN A 20 19.02 -8.62 3.11
CA ASN A 20 19.42 -9.46 1.97
C ASN A 20 19.92 -10.83 2.42
N LYS A 21 20.66 -10.92 3.54
CA LYS A 21 21.10 -12.20 4.10
C LYS A 21 19.90 -13.06 4.48
N VAL A 22 18.94 -12.51 5.22
CA VAL A 22 17.71 -13.23 5.61
C VAL A 22 16.91 -13.65 4.37
N GLN A 23 16.72 -12.74 3.41
CA GLN A 23 15.98 -13.03 2.18
C GLN A 23 16.60 -14.20 1.41
N SER A 24 17.93 -14.25 1.30
CA SER A 24 18.65 -15.30 0.57
C SER A 24 18.41 -16.71 1.12
N GLN A 25 18.05 -16.83 2.40
CA GLN A 25 17.78 -18.11 3.05
C GLN A 25 16.30 -18.51 2.99
N ASN A 26 15.40 -17.57 2.71
CA ASN A 26 13.96 -17.81 2.77
C ASN A 26 13.32 -18.00 1.39
N VAL A 27 13.77 -17.23 0.39
CA VAL A 27 13.12 -17.16 -0.93
C VAL A 27 14.16 -16.92 -2.01
N SER A 28 14.18 -17.79 -3.03
CA SER A 28 14.88 -17.53 -4.29
C SER A 28 14.24 -16.33 -4.99
N SER A 29 15.05 -15.44 -5.55
CA SER A 29 14.69 -14.15 -6.19
C SER A 29 13.25 -14.01 -6.76
N THR A 30 12.69 -12.80 -6.69
CA THR A 30 11.39 -12.45 -7.29
C THR A 30 11.27 -12.90 -8.76
N ALA A 31 10.06 -13.26 -9.19
CA ALA A 31 9.79 -13.72 -10.56
C ALA A 31 10.24 -12.69 -11.61
N SER A 32 10.97 -13.16 -12.64
CA SER A 32 11.54 -12.31 -13.70
C SER A 32 10.50 -11.48 -14.45
N ILE A 33 9.34 -12.08 -14.76
CA ILE A 33 8.21 -11.40 -15.40
C ILE A 33 7.71 -10.25 -14.52
N SER A 34 7.58 -10.50 -13.22
CA SER A 34 7.08 -9.49 -12.29
C SER A 34 8.10 -8.37 -12.07
N MET A 35 9.41 -8.67 -12.13
CA MET A 35 10.47 -7.65 -12.14
C MET A 35 10.38 -6.76 -13.38
N ALA A 36 10.26 -7.35 -14.58
CA ALA A 36 10.12 -6.59 -15.83
C ALA A 36 8.87 -5.68 -15.83
N ALA A 37 7.73 -6.19 -15.37
CA ALA A 37 6.52 -5.39 -15.22
C ALA A 37 6.66 -4.27 -14.17
N SER A 38 7.48 -4.49 -13.13
CA SER A 38 7.74 -3.46 -12.12
C SER A 38 8.62 -2.33 -12.66
N VAL A 39 9.54 -2.63 -13.58
CA VAL A 39 10.31 -1.60 -14.29
C VAL A 39 9.38 -0.72 -15.10
N GLU A 40 8.53 -1.31 -15.95
CA GLU A 40 7.57 -0.54 -16.75
C GLU A 40 6.58 0.23 -15.87
N ALA A 41 6.12 -0.35 -14.77
CA ALA A 41 5.25 0.33 -13.82
C ALA A 41 5.91 1.54 -13.14
N LEU A 42 7.24 1.60 -13.05
CA LEU A 42 7.98 2.73 -12.46
C LEU A 42 8.41 3.76 -13.49
N THR A 43 8.78 3.33 -14.70
CA THR A 43 9.32 4.20 -15.75
C THR A 43 8.27 4.67 -16.76
N GLY A 44 7.17 3.94 -16.89
CA GLY A 44 6.07 4.25 -17.80
C GLY A 44 5.19 5.40 -17.29
N ASP A 45 4.10 5.66 -18.02
CA ASP A 45 3.17 6.74 -17.71
C ASP A 45 2.48 6.57 -16.34
N GLN A 46 2.59 7.60 -15.51
CA GLN A 46 2.03 7.65 -14.16
C GLN A 46 0.70 8.43 -14.09
N SER A 47 0.19 8.94 -15.21
CA SER A 47 -1.04 9.74 -15.26
C SER A 47 -2.24 9.06 -14.60
N PHE A 48 -2.29 7.73 -14.68
CA PHE A 48 -3.34 6.90 -14.07
C PHE A 48 -3.46 7.07 -12.55
N ILE A 49 -2.34 7.30 -11.83
CA ILE A 49 -2.31 7.35 -10.36
C ILE A 49 -3.24 8.42 -9.80
N THR A 50 -3.26 9.61 -10.39
CA THR A 50 -4.07 10.74 -9.90
C THR A 50 -5.55 10.41 -9.94
N SER A 51 -6.05 9.93 -11.08
CA SER A 51 -7.46 9.54 -11.22
C SER A 51 -7.86 8.40 -10.29
N HIS A 52 -6.93 7.46 -10.05
CA HIS A 52 -7.16 6.32 -9.17
C HIS A 52 -7.23 6.75 -7.71
N ASN A 53 -6.36 7.67 -7.29
CA ASN A 53 -6.37 8.26 -5.95
C ASN A 53 -7.67 9.00 -5.67
N GLU A 54 -8.21 9.77 -6.63
CA GLU A 54 -9.50 10.44 -6.47
C GLU A 54 -10.67 9.47 -6.30
N SER A 55 -10.67 8.36 -7.05
CA SER A 55 -11.68 7.31 -6.91
C SER A 55 -11.66 6.70 -5.51
N PHE A 56 -10.47 6.44 -4.98
CA PHE A 56 -10.30 5.93 -3.63
C PHE A 56 -10.66 6.94 -2.54
N LEU A 57 -10.34 8.22 -2.74
CA LEU A 57 -10.76 9.31 -1.84
C LEU A 57 -12.28 9.37 -1.75
N ARG A 58 -12.98 9.37 -2.91
CA ARG A 58 -14.45 9.34 -2.95
C ARG A 58 -15.03 8.16 -2.18
N ARG A 59 -14.49 6.95 -2.37
CA ARG A 59 -14.95 5.75 -1.66
C ARG A 59 -14.73 5.87 -0.15
N ARG A 60 -13.57 6.37 0.28
CA ARG A 60 -13.26 6.62 1.70
C ARG A 60 -14.24 7.63 2.29
N ASP A 61 -14.47 8.75 1.63
CA ASP A 61 -15.32 9.83 2.13
C ASP A 61 -16.78 9.38 2.24
N LEU A 62 -17.24 8.50 1.34
CA LEU A 62 -18.54 7.85 1.47
C LEU A 62 -18.63 6.99 2.73
N VAL A 63 -17.65 6.12 2.99
CA VAL A 63 -17.63 5.28 4.20
C VAL A 63 -17.59 6.14 5.47
N VAL A 64 -16.70 7.13 5.52
CA VAL A 64 -16.56 8.06 6.65
C VAL A 64 -17.86 8.82 6.90
N LYS A 65 -18.54 9.31 5.86
CA LYS A 65 -19.84 9.99 5.99
C LYS A 65 -20.90 9.10 6.64
N HIS A 66 -20.93 7.81 6.32
CA HIS A 66 -21.88 6.87 6.92
C HIS A 66 -21.48 6.53 8.36
N LEU A 67 -20.20 6.31 8.64
CA LEU A 67 -19.72 6.01 9.98
C LEU A 67 -19.89 7.18 10.96
N LYS A 68 -19.74 8.43 10.51
CA LYS A 68 -20.01 9.64 11.32
C LYS A 68 -21.45 9.71 11.81
N LYS A 69 -22.42 9.19 11.04
CA LYS A 69 -23.84 9.13 11.46
C LYS A 69 -24.06 8.16 12.62
N LEU A 70 -23.22 7.14 12.75
CA LEU A 70 -23.32 6.10 13.78
C LEU A 70 -22.62 6.47 15.10
N ARG A 71 -22.14 7.72 15.24
CA ARG A 71 -21.43 8.25 16.43
C ARG A 71 -20.22 7.40 16.87
N VAL A 72 -19.47 6.88 15.90
CA VAL A 72 -18.21 6.16 16.17
C VAL A 72 -17.03 7.13 16.16
N TYR A 73 -16.03 6.90 17.02
CA TYR A 73 -14.77 7.65 16.96
C TYR A 73 -13.98 7.25 15.71
N LEU A 74 -13.68 8.23 14.86
CA LEU A 74 -12.95 8.04 13.62
C LEU A 74 -11.60 8.74 13.70
N VAL A 75 -10.54 7.99 13.40
CA VAL A 75 -9.22 8.56 13.13
C VAL A 75 -9.04 8.62 11.62
N GLU A 76 -9.09 9.83 11.06
CA GLU A 76 -8.94 10.03 9.62
C GLU A 76 -7.46 10.01 9.22
N TYR A 77 -7.08 9.05 8.37
CA TYR A 77 -5.77 9.05 7.72
C TYR A 77 -5.87 9.70 6.33
N GLN A 78 -5.10 10.75 6.10
CA GLN A 78 -5.17 11.56 4.88
C GLN A 78 -4.76 10.81 3.60
N ARG A 79 -4.00 9.70 3.70
CA ARG A 79 -3.38 9.04 2.53
C ARG A 79 -3.55 7.52 2.43
N VAL A 80 -4.27 6.89 3.36
CA VAL A 80 -4.44 5.42 3.37
C VAL A 80 -5.89 5.06 3.06
N LEU A 81 -6.07 3.99 2.28
CA LEU A 81 -7.39 3.44 1.96
C LEU A 81 -8.15 2.90 3.18
N LEU A 82 -7.42 2.61 4.26
CA LEU A 82 -7.94 2.03 5.49
C LEU A 82 -8.45 3.15 6.41
N CYS A 83 -9.75 3.08 6.72
CA CYS A 83 -10.32 3.81 7.84
C CYS A 83 -10.31 2.86 9.05
N PHE A 84 -9.57 3.20 10.10
CA PHE A 84 -9.63 2.46 11.36
C PHE A 84 -10.88 2.90 12.12
N CYS A 85 -11.80 1.96 12.31
CA CYS A 85 -13.01 2.16 13.10
C CYS A 85 -12.74 1.62 14.51
N ILE A 86 -12.71 2.49 15.52
CA ILE A 86 -12.64 2.06 16.91
C ILE A 86 -14.09 1.98 17.40
N LEU A 87 -14.63 0.76 17.42
CA LEU A 87 -15.89 0.50 18.12
C LEU A 87 -15.65 0.75 19.60
N LYS A 88 -16.37 1.71 20.17
CA LYS A 88 -16.36 1.95 21.60
C LYS A 88 -17.26 0.88 22.24
N GLU A 89 -16.72 -0.31 22.39
CA GLU A 89 -17.20 -1.22 23.43
C GLU A 89 -16.24 -1.10 24.62
N PHE A 90 -16.82 -0.62 25.73
CA PHE A 90 -16.24 -0.20 27.02
C PHE A 90 -15.72 1.25 27.08
#